data_AF-A4I7P1-F1
#
_entry.id   AF-A4I7P1-F1
#
_cell.length_a   1.000
_cell.length_b   1.000
_cell.length_c   1.000
_cell.angle_alpha   90.00
_cell.angle_beta   90.00
_cell.angle_gamma   90.00
#
_symmetry.space_group_name_H-M   'P 1'
#
loop_
_entity.id
_entity.type
_entity.pdbx_description
1 polymer ?
#
loop_
_entity_poly.entity_id
_entity_poly.type
_entity_poly.pdbx_seq_one_letter_code
_entity_poly.pdbx_strand_id
1 'polypeptide(L)'
;MPGASDRGAGYVSCRIHCLPACFSRAVIAVCKLNSPAPDIPPLVSLCRCGLPGYSAREGEVFSAAASGLHPRQQLPFVLSRVAASKAIASLSPDDRAACLKEKDGLTVVFTDRREAAPTLHGCCLSIAHEDSVAASVAWPVLSSDSSSFKDYNAASERLYMGAQLACSHSTLPDATATSFTYAIDVANVAEVHRVRSRFPHLGQRWMPQCTTTASADDVGRALTCVQKQHQECVAAVGAPRDSHGGEGASARQAACRRDEWWKHLATPYVTEADAYAAVVLAQHWGARECAVKLLGIPGRSFAYECVRALPPGGGGAVIMESTPFTASFLVPHTLYSAEVHGAEAATLARQGLHPLLYLYTWTEWVPLNNTVDLPYVVVLACAPCRSGAR
;
A
#
# COMPACT_ATOMS: atom_id res chain seq x y z
N MET A 1 38.44 -5.76 8.55
CA MET A 1 37.54 -6.05 7.41
C MET A 1 36.45 -7.00 7.89
N PRO A 2 35.29 -6.53 8.39
CA PRO A 2 34.12 -7.41 8.47
C PRO A 2 33.65 -7.58 7.03
N GLY A 3 34.02 -8.65 6.31
CA GLY A 3 33.59 -10.01 6.60
C GLY A 3 32.23 -10.19 5.94
N ALA A 4 32.21 -10.35 4.61
CA ALA A 4 31.01 -10.39 3.76
C ALA A 4 30.03 -11.56 4.04
N SER A 5 30.20 -12.28 5.15
CA SER A 5 29.40 -13.46 5.52
C SER A 5 28.04 -13.12 6.14
N ASP A 6 27.85 -11.92 6.73
CA ASP A 6 26.57 -11.55 7.33
C ASP A 6 25.56 -10.96 6.32
N ARG A 7 25.94 -10.80 5.05
CA ARG A 7 25.04 -10.24 4.01
C ARG A 7 24.00 -11.23 3.49
N GLY A 8 24.00 -12.47 3.99
CA GLY A 8 22.87 -13.39 3.86
C GLY A 8 21.72 -13.12 4.85
N ALA A 9 21.92 -12.22 5.82
CA ALA A 9 20.95 -11.90 6.86
C ALA A 9 19.73 -11.13 6.32
N GLY A 10 18.60 -11.26 7.02
CA GLY A 10 17.35 -10.61 6.64
C GLY A 10 17.47 -9.10 6.47
N TYR A 11 16.86 -8.60 5.41
CA TYR A 11 16.81 -7.18 5.05
C TYR A 11 15.38 -6.77 4.71
N VAL A 12 15.13 -5.46 4.70
CA VAL A 12 13.85 -4.86 4.29
C VAL A 12 13.90 -4.62 2.78
N SER A 13 12.96 -5.16 2.01
CA SER A 13 12.74 -4.69 0.63
C SER A 13 11.77 -3.52 0.65
N CYS A 14 12.04 -2.49 -0.14
CA CYS A 14 11.12 -1.40 -0.37
C CYS A 14 10.79 -1.31 -1.86
N ARG A 15 9.51 -1.12 -2.16
CA ARG A 15 8.98 -0.96 -3.52
C ARG A 15 8.14 0.30 -3.60
N ILE A 16 8.35 1.06 -4.68
CA ILE A 16 7.44 2.14 -5.06
C ILE A 16 6.43 1.55 -6.03
N HIS A 17 5.13 1.72 -5.75
CA HIS A 17 4.06 1.24 -6.62
C HIS A 17 3.57 2.34 -7.55
N CYS A 18 3.42 1.97 -8.82
CA CYS A 18 2.75 2.82 -9.80
C CYS A 18 1.24 2.78 -9.54
N LEU A 19 0.63 3.95 -9.40
CA LEU A 19 -0.81 4.07 -9.25
C LEU A 19 -1.50 4.24 -10.60
N PRO A 20 -2.81 3.93 -10.68
CA PRO A 20 -3.66 4.39 -11.77
C PRO A 20 -3.45 5.89 -12.07
N ALA A 21 -3.53 6.28 -13.34
CA ALA A 21 -3.17 7.64 -13.79
C ALA A 21 -3.95 8.75 -13.06
N CYS A 22 -5.19 8.47 -12.65
CA CYS A 22 -6.02 9.35 -11.85
C CYS A 22 -5.44 9.70 -10.46
N PHE A 23 -4.46 8.94 -9.97
CA PHE A 23 -3.78 9.16 -8.70
C PHE A 23 -2.30 9.51 -8.87
N SER A 24 -1.91 10.01 -10.02
CA SER A 24 -0.52 10.37 -10.37
C SER A 24 0.17 11.37 -9.42
N ARG A 25 -0.58 12.05 -8.55
CA ARG A 25 -0.04 12.98 -7.53
C ARG A 25 0.28 12.30 -6.20
N ALA A 26 -0.02 11.02 -6.04
CA ALA A 26 0.30 10.26 -4.84
C ALA A 26 1.38 9.23 -5.14
N VAL A 27 2.19 8.95 -4.13
CA VAL A 27 3.22 7.92 -4.21
C VAL A 27 3.01 6.91 -3.09
N ILE A 28 3.04 5.64 -3.45
CA ILE A 28 2.98 4.54 -2.48
C ILE A 28 4.34 3.89 -2.37
N ALA A 29 4.78 3.69 -1.14
CA ALA A 29 5.88 2.82 -0.82
C ALA A 29 5.41 1.67 0.08
N VAL A 30 5.84 0.46 -0.25
CA VAL A 30 5.65 -0.72 0.58
C VAL A 30 7.00 -1.25 1.01
N CYS A 31 7.16 -1.47 2.32
CA CYS A 31 8.31 -2.10 2.93
C CYS A 31 7.92 -3.46 3.50
N LYS A 32 8.76 -4.47 3.29
CA LYS A 32 8.55 -5.80 3.86
C LYS A 32 9.85 -6.51 4.18
N LEU A 33 9.79 -7.46 5.10
CA LEU A 33 10.92 -8.33 5.39
C LEU A 33 11.11 -9.39 4.29
N ASN A 34 12.37 -9.67 3.94
CA ASN A 34 12.70 -10.74 2.99
C ASN A 34 13.15 -12.05 3.66
N SER A 35 13.02 -12.12 4.99
CA SER A 35 13.39 -13.29 5.78
C SER A 35 12.29 -13.64 6.76
N PRO A 36 12.12 -14.94 7.07
CA PRO A 36 11.15 -15.39 8.05
C PRO A 36 11.56 -14.95 9.47
N ALA A 37 10.61 -14.98 10.40
CA ALA A 37 10.79 -14.46 11.76
C ALA A 37 12.06 -14.94 12.50
N PRO A 38 12.44 -16.24 12.45
CA PRO A 38 13.66 -16.73 13.12
C PRO A 38 14.97 -16.15 12.56
N ASP A 39 14.96 -15.70 11.30
CA ASP A 39 16.13 -15.24 10.56
C ASP A 39 16.22 -13.71 10.51
N ILE A 40 15.29 -13.00 11.16
CA ILE A 40 15.33 -11.54 11.27
C ILE A 40 16.46 -11.17 12.24
N PRO A 41 17.45 -10.36 11.80
CA PRO A 41 18.52 -9.92 12.70
C PRO A 41 17.98 -9.00 13.80
N PRO A 42 18.71 -8.81 14.91
CA PRO A 42 18.35 -7.84 15.93
C PRO A 42 18.04 -6.46 15.32
N LEU A 43 17.03 -5.76 15.85
CA LEU A 43 16.51 -4.53 15.25
C LEU A 43 17.60 -3.50 14.93
N VAL A 44 18.57 -3.31 15.84
CA VAL A 44 19.70 -2.39 15.64
C VAL A 44 20.53 -2.79 14.42
N SER A 45 20.82 -4.07 14.25
CA SER A 45 21.55 -4.61 13.10
C SER A 45 20.75 -4.49 11.82
N LEU A 46 19.44 -4.79 11.88
CA LEU A 46 18.53 -4.59 10.74
C LEU A 46 18.51 -3.13 10.30
N CYS A 47 18.43 -2.19 11.24
CA CYS A 47 18.39 -0.77 10.92
C CYS A 47 19.71 -0.27 10.32
N ARG A 48 20.85 -0.70 10.87
CA ARG A 48 22.18 -0.26 10.40
C ARG A 48 22.58 -0.81 9.03
N CYS A 49 22.19 -2.06 8.74
CA CYS A 49 22.73 -2.80 7.59
C CYS A 49 21.68 -3.33 6.63
N GLY A 50 20.41 -3.43 7.07
CA GLY A 50 19.33 -4.09 6.35
C GLY A 50 18.28 -3.15 5.78
N LEU A 51 18.52 -1.83 5.73
CA LEU A 51 17.61 -0.82 5.15
C LEU A 51 18.18 -0.26 3.82
N PRO A 52 17.71 -0.74 2.66
CA PRO A 52 18.20 -0.31 1.36
C PRO A 52 18.10 1.20 1.11
N GLY A 53 19.23 1.78 0.70
CA GLY A 53 19.34 3.21 0.42
C GLY A 53 19.36 4.11 1.66
N TYR A 54 19.67 3.54 2.84
CA TYR A 54 20.01 4.29 4.05
C TYR A 54 21.40 3.89 4.53
N SER A 55 22.16 4.87 4.98
CA SER A 55 23.42 4.68 5.68
C SER A 55 23.20 4.12 7.08
N ALA A 56 24.27 3.56 7.69
CA ALA A 56 24.21 3.05 9.05
C ALA A 56 23.77 4.12 10.06
N ARG A 57 24.19 5.38 9.88
CA ARG A 57 23.81 6.51 10.73
C ARG A 57 22.31 6.83 10.61
N GLU A 58 21.75 6.80 9.41
CA GLU A 58 20.31 6.99 9.21
C GLU A 58 19.52 5.81 9.80
N GLY A 59 20.05 4.60 9.66
CA GLY A 59 19.55 3.41 10.35
C GLY A 59 19.47 3.59 11.88
N GLU A 60 20.50 4.16 12.49
CA GLU A 60 20.51 4.45 13.93
C GLU A 60 19.39 5.42 14.34
N VAL A 61 19.02 6.37 13.49
CA VAL A 61 17.89 7.28 13.75
C VAL A 61 16.57 6.49 13.84
N PHE A 62 16.31 5.56 12.92
CA PHE A 62 15.13 4.70 12.98
C PHE A 62 15.12 3.83 14.24
N SER A 63 16.27 3.21 14.56
CA SER A 63 16.38 2.35 15.75
C SER A 63 16.20 3.14 17.05
N ALA A 64 16.75 4.34 17.13
CA ALA A 64 16.62 5.22 18.30
C ALA A 64 15.17 5.69 18.47
N ALA A 65 14.48 6.04 17.38
CA ALA A 65 13.07 6.40 17.44
C ALA A 65 12.19 5.23 17.91
N ALA A 66 12.55 4.00 17.56
CA ALA A 66 11.80 2.80 17.95
C ALA A 66 12.09 2.33 19.39
N SER A 67 13.23 2.69 20.00
CA SER A 67 13.68 2.10 21.27
C SER A 67 12.79 2.41 22.47
N GLY A 68 11.99 3.48 22.40
CA GLY A 68 11.00 3.83 23.42
C GLY A 68 9.69 3.04 23.34
N LEU A 69 9.50 2.24 22.28
CA LEU A 69 8.27 1.48 22.06
C LEU A 69 8.35 0.09 22.67
N HIS A 70 7.19 -0.50 22.98
CA HIS A 70 7.08 -1.90 23.37
C HIS A 70 7.76 -2.80 22.31
N PRO A 71 8.51 -3.86 22.69
CA PRO A 71 9.29 -4.67 21.74
C PRO A 71 8.51 -5.15 20.49
N ARG A 72 7.25 -5.56 20.67
CA ARG A 72 6.37 -5.98 19.55
C ARG A 72 6.00 -4.87 18.57
N GLN A 73 6.18 -3.61 18.94
CA GLN A 73 5.81 -2.44 18.12
C GLN A 73 7.03 -1.81 17.42
N GLN A 74 8.25 -2.21 17.81
CA GLN A 74 9.47 -1.57 17.30
C GLN A 74 9.70 -1.85 15.82
N LEU A 75 9.65 -3.12 15.41
CA LEU A 75 9.83 -3.51 14.01
C LEU A 75 8.71 -2.97 13.10
N PRO A 76 7.41 -3.13 13.43
CA PRO A 76 6.33 -2.54 12.63
C PRO A 76 6.48 -1.01 12.49
N PHE A 77 6.87 -0.33 13.57
CA PHE A 77 7.17 1.09 13.54
C PHE A 77 8.28 1.40 12.51
N VAL A 78 9.43 0.72 12.59
CA VAL A 78 10.54 0.94 11.65
C VAL A 78 10.11 0.70 10.20
N LEU A 79 9.47 -0.43 9.90
CA LEU A 79 8.99 -0.73 8.53
C LEU A 79 8.08 0.40 8.01
N SER A 80 7.17 0.88 8.85
CA SER A 80 6.23 1.94 8.49
C SER A 80 6.92 3.29 8.23
N ARG A 81 7.99 3.58 8.97
CA ARG A 81 8.76 4.82 8.85
C ARG A 81 9.71 4.78 7.67
N VAL A 82 10.27 3.63 7.34
CA VAL A 82 11.03 3.42 6.11
C VAL A 82 10.11 3.57 4.88
N ALA A 83 8.90 3.00 4.93
CA ALA A 83 7.91 3.17 3.86
C ALA A 83 7.52 4.65 3.70
N ALA A 84 7.16 5.34 4.79
CA ALA A 84 6.84 6.76 4.76
C ALA A 84 7.98 7.61 4.18
N SER A 85 9.20 7.37 4.65
CA SER A 85 10.41 8.04 4.17
C SER A 85 10.60 7.90 2.66
N LYS A 86 10.40 6.69 2.13
CA LYS A 86 10.51 6.43 0.68
C LYS A 86 9.38 7.09 -0.10
N ALA A 87 8.14 7.04 0.40
CA ALA A 87 7.02 7.73 -0.25
C ALA A 87 7.25 9.25 -0.33
N ILE A 88 7.75 9.87 0.75
CA ILE A 88 8.05 11.32 0.79
C ILE A 88 9.22 11.66 -0.14
N ALA A 89 10.32 10.89 -0.10
CA ALA A 89 11.46 11.11 -0.98
C ALA A 89 11.05 11.05 -2.46
N SER A 90 10.16 10.12 -2.81
CA SER A 90 9.66 9.94 -4.17
C SER A 90 8.59 10.95 -4.60
N LEU A 91 8.01 11.73 -3.69
CA LEU A 91 7.12 12.85 -4.04
C LEU A 91 7.87 14.10 -4.48
N SER A 92 9.11 14.26 -4.02
CA SER A 92 9.85 15.50 -4.25
C SER A 92 10.04 15.66 -5.76
N PRO A 93 9.55 16.76 -6.35
CA PRO A 93 9.75 17.02 -7.76
C PRO A 93 11.25 16.98 -8.03
N ASP A 94 11.64 16.22 -9.04
CA ASP A 94 13.02 16.10 -9.50
C ASP A 94 13.42 17.45 -10.15
N ASP A 95 13.55 18.52 -9.35
CA ASP A 95 14.15 19.80 -9.74
C ASP A 95 15.61 19.63 -10.23
N ARG A 96 16.12 18.39 -10.16
CA ARG A 96 17.44 17.96 -10.62
C ARG A 96 17.59 17.78 -12.13
N ALA A 97 16.56 18.06 -12.95
CA ALA A 97 16.79 18.24 -14.39
C ALA A 97 17.89 19.29 -14.69
N ALA A 98 18.20 20.19 -13.74
CA ALA A 98 19.25 21.19 -13.89
C ALA A 98 20.68 20.78 -13.41
N CYS A 99 20.88 19.68 -12.64
CA CYS A 99 22.22 19.41 -12.09
C CYS A 99 22.55 17.91 -11.96
N LEU A 100 23.04 17.32 -13.06
CA LEU A 100 23.46 15.92 -13.20
C LEU A 100 24.62 15.44 -12.29
N LYS A 101 25.11 16.25 -11.33
CA LYS A 101 26.37 15.96 -10.62
C LYS A 101 26.25 15.40 -9.20
N GLU A 102 25.05 15.37 -8.59
CA GLU A 102 24.85 14.65 -7.32
C GLU A 102 23.84 13.53 -7.51
N LYS A 103 24.35 12.32 -7.74
CA LYS A 103 23.57 11.08 -7.87
C LYS A 103 23.01 10.56 -6.54
N ASP A 104 23.34 11.18 -5.42
CA ASP A 104 22.77 10.82 -4.13
C ASP A 104 21.38 11.46 -4.08
N GLY A 105 20.37 10.65 -4.43
CA GLY A 105 18.96 11.03 -4.27
C GLY A 105 18.71 11.56 -2.86
N LEU A 106 17.75 12.48 -2.72
CA LEU A 106 17.45 13.08 -1.42
C LEU A 106 16.91 12.00 -0.48
N THR A 107 17.77 11.51 0.41
CA THR A 107 17.34 10.56 1.44
C THR A 107 16.53 11.31 2.48
N VAL A 108 15.25 10.95 2.60
CA VAL A 108 14.37 11.43 3.65
C VAL A 108 14.42 10.43 4.79
N VAL A 109 14.59 10.87 6.04
CA VAL A 109 14.50 10.03 7.24
C VAL A 109 13.33 10.53 8.08
N PHE A 110 12.15 9.98 7.82
CA PHE A 110 10.93 10.34 8.52
C PHE A 110 10.66 9.38 9.68
N THR A 111 10.81 9.85 10.92
CA THR A 111 10.53 9.08 12.15
C THR A 111 9.37 9.62 12.97
N ASP A 112 8.76 10.73 12.55
CA ASP A 112 7.74 11.43 13.33
C ASP A 112 6.33 10.82 13.15
N ARG A 113 5.30 11.48 13.67
CA ARG A 113 3.89 11.18 13.44
C ARG A 113 3.44 11.75 12.10
N ARG A 114 2.44 11.13 11.47
CA ARG A 114 1.94 11.55 10.14
C ARG A 114 1.48 13.00 10.10
N GLU A 115 1.01 13.54 11.23
CA GLU A 115 0.55 14.92 11.38
C GLU A 115 1.68 15.95 11.25
N ALA A 116 2.94 15.54 11.40
CA ALA A 116 4.10 16.40 11.21
C ALA A 116 4.53 16.51 9.73
N ALA A 117 4.15 15.54 8.88
CA ALA A 117 4.58 15.49 7.48
C ALA A 117 4.21 16.75 6.66
N PRO A 118 3.02 17.37 6.84
CA PRO A 118 2.69 18.61 6.13
C PRO A 118 3.67 19.75 6.44
N THR A 119 4.05 19.92 7.71
CA THR A 119 4.95 20.99 8.15
C THR A 119 6.40 20.72 7.77
N LEU A 120 6.84 19.45 7.87
CA LEU A 120 8.24 19.08 7.65
C LEU A 120 8.58 18.89 6.17
N HIS A 121 7.62 18.44 5.36
CA HIS A 121 7.87 17.97 4.00
C HIS A 121 6.86 18.49 2.97
N GLY A 122 5.89 19.33 3.36
CA GLY A 122 4.89 19.87 2.43
C GLY A 122 3.95 18.80 1.85
N CYS A 123 3.86 17.63 2.49
CA CYS A 123 3.05 16.51 2.02
C CYS A 123 2.12 15.97 3.11
N CYS A 124 0.97 15.47 2.70
CA CYS A 124 0.11 14.64 3.51
C CYS A 124 0.60 13.18 3.48
N LEU A 125 0.29 12.43 4.54
CA LEU A 125 0.81 11.08 4.73
C LEU A 125 -0.23 10.18 5.38
N SER A 126 -0.40 8.97 4.84
CA SER A 126 -1.08 7.86 5.51
C SER A 126 -0.14 6.66 5.62
N ILE A 127 -0.20 5.97 6.75
CA ILE A 127 0.74 4.92 7.13
C ILE A 127 -0.06 3.75 7.71
N ALA A 128 0.34 2.53 7.36
CA ALA A 128 -0.15 1.29 7.96
C ALA A 128 0.99 0.28 8.10
N HIS A 129 0.87 -0.62 9.05
CA HIS A 129 1.83 -1.70 9.25
C HIS A 129 1.19 -2.90 9.93
N GLU A 130 1.84 -4.03 9.67
CA GLU A 130 1.70 -5.31 10.34
C GLU A 130 3.11 -5.76 10.78
N ASP A 131 3.23 -6.96 11.34
CA ASP A 131 4.49 -7.48 11.88
C ASP A 131 5.65 -7.50 10.87
N SER A 132 5.35 -7.81 9.59
CA SER A 132 6.38 -8.02 8.56
C SER A 132 6.20 -7.19 7.29
N VAL A 133 5.15 -6.38 7.20
CA VAL A 133 4.86 -5.49 6.07
C VAL A 133 4.38 -4.16 6.58
N ALA A 134 4.80 -3.08 5.94
CA ALA A 134 4.22 -1.76 6.12
C ALA A 134 4.06 -1.06 4.79
N ALA A 135 3.06 -0.18 4.72
CA ALA A 135 2.80 0.61 3.54
C ALA A 135 2.55 2.07 3.93
N SER A 136 2.95 2.97 3.04
CA SER A 136 2.66 4.39 3.19
C SER A 136 2.29 4.99 1.86
N VAL A 137 1.32 5.90 1.88
CA VAL A 137 0.98 6.77 0.75
C VAL A 137 1.23 8.21 1.16
N ALA A 138 1.95 8.93 0.32
CA ALA A 138 2.20 10.35 0.46
C ALA A 138 1.62 11.11 -0.74
N TRP A 139 1.11 12.32 -0.52
CA TRP A 139 0.69 13.23 -1.60
C TRP A 139 0.91 14.70 -1.21
N PRO A 140 1.05 15.64 -2.16
CA PRO A 140 1.28 17.05 -1.85
C PRO A 140 0.14 17.68 -1.04
N VAL A 141 0.48 18.58 -0.13
CA VAL A 141 -0.51 19.47 0.48
C VAL A 141 -1.06 20.40 -0.61
N LEU A 142 -2.38 20.56 -0.67
CA LEU A 142 -3.00 21.54 -1.56
C LEU A 142 -2.69 22.94 -1.03
N SER A 143 -1.92 23.72 -1.78
CA SER A 143 -1.72 25.14 -1.54
C SER A 143 -3.02 25.89 -1.84
N SER A 144 -3.55 26.60 -0.85
CA SER A 144 -4.74 27.45 -1.02
C SER A 144 -4.50 28.63 -1.97
N ASP A 145 -3.24 28.98 -2.23
CA ASP A 145 -2.86 30.24 -2.87
C ASP A 145 -2.69 30.19 -4.39
N SER A 146 -2.99 29.07 -5.06
CA SER A 146 -2.89 28.98 -6.53
C SER A 146 -4.13 29.60 -7.21
N SER A 147 -4.40 30.88 -6.97
CA SER A 147 -5.33 31.69 -7.78
C SER A 147 -4.63 32.66 -8.72
N SER A 148 -3.30 32.74 -8.72
CA SER A 148 -2.56 33.61 -9.65
C SER A 148 -1.39 32.92 -10.34
N PHE A 149 -1.65 31.97 -11.23
CA PHE A 149 -0.73 31.68 -12.33
C PHE A 149 -1.54 31.39 -13.59
N LYS A 150 -2.07 32.46 -14.20
CA LYS A 150 -2.43 32.45 -15.62
C LYS A 150 -1.13 32.52 -16.41
N ASP A 151 -0.53 31.38 -16.69
CA ASP A 151 0.43 31.22 -17.80
C ASP A 151 0.46 29.73 -18.21
N TYR A 152 -0.71 29.24 -18.64
CA TYR A 152 -0.80 27.97 -19.36
C TYR A 152 -0.29 28.17 -20.79
N ASN A 153 1.03 28.23 -20.97
CA ASN A 153 1.70 27.99 -22.25
C ASN A 153 3.11 27.39 -22.07
N ALA A 154 3.40 26.77 -20.93
CA ALA A 154 4.54 25.88 -20.81
C ALA A 154 4.07 24.46 -21.15
N ALA A 155 4.39 24.02 -22.37
CA ALA A 155 4.21 22.65 -22.80
C ALA A 155 4.74 21.70 -21.72
N SER A 156 3.89 20.80 -21.22
CA SER A 156 4.32 19.70 -20.36
C SER A 156 5.33 18.84 -21.14
N GLU A 157 6.61 19.17 -21.02
CA GLU A 157 7.70 18.24 -21.34
C GLU A 157 7.61 17.10 -20.34
N ARG A 158 6.81 16.09 -20.70
CA ARG A 158 6.72 14.80 -20.02
C ARG A 158 8.09 14.15 -20.07
N LEU A 159 8.82 14.24 -18.96
CA LEU A 159 10.06 13.51 -18.74
C LEU A 159 9.78 12.00 -18.75
N TYR A 160 9.88 11.43 -19.94
CA TYR A 160 9.87 10.00 -20.23
C TYR A 160 11.20 9.40 -19.73
N MET A 161 11.29 9.07 -18.44
CA MET A 161 12.34 8.18 -17.95
C MET A 161 12.00 6.75 -18.39
N GLY A 162 12.95 6.13 -19.08
CA GLY A 162 12.78 4.95 -19.91
C GLY A 162 12.23 3.71 -19.19
N ALA A 163 11.15 3.18 -19.75
CA ALA A 163 11.02 1.81 -20.25
C ALA A 163 9.70 1.80 -21.03
N GLN A 164 9.78 1.71 -22.36
CA GLN A 164 8.61 1.59 -23.22
C GLN A 164 7.84 0.32 -22.86
N LEU A 165 6.79 0.44 -22.07
CA LEU A 165 5.68 -0.48 -22.10
C LEU A 165 4.42 0.35 -22.31
N ALA A 166 3.73 0.01 -23.40
CA ALA A 166 2.53 0.64 -23.88
C ALA A 166 1.38 0.42 -22.88
N CYS A 167 1.39 1.14 -21.75
CA CYS A 167 0.15 1.50 -21.10
C CYS A 167 -0.51 2.52 -22.01
N SER A 168 -1.58 2.11 -22.68
CA SER A 168 -2.49 2.97 -23.43
C SER A 168 -2.78 4.20 -22.58
N HIS A 169 -2.16 5.32 -22.94
CA HIS A 169 -2.39 6.60 -22.29
C HIS A 169 -3.85 6.95 -22.51
N SER A 170 -4.69 6.75 -21.49
CA SER A 170 -5.98 7.42 -21.47
C SER A 170 -5.66 8.91 -21.43
N THR A 171 -5.85 9.58 -22.56
CA THR A 171 -5.85 11.03 -22.66
C THR A 171 -7.12 11.53 -21.97
N LEU A 172 -7.21 11.37 -20.66
CA LEU A 172 -8.30 11.90 -19.84
C LEU A 172 -7.88 13.30 -19.36
N PRO A 173 -8.40 14.39 -19.95
CA PRO A 173 -7.87 15.73 -19.72
C PRO A 173 -8.21 16.32 -18.34
N ASP A 174 -8.98 15.63 -17.48
CA ASP A 174 -9.59 16.25 -16.29
C ASP A 174 -9.34 15.51 -14.96
N ALA A 175 -8.75 14.31 -14.98
CA ALA A 175 -8.48 13.60 -13.73
C ALA A 175 -7.43 14.32 -12.85
N THR A 176 -6.52 15.10 -13.46
CA THR A 176 -5.47 15.85 -12.77
C THR A 176 -6.01 17.06 -11.98
N ALA A 177 -7.18 17.58 -12.33
CA ALA A 177 -7.79 18.73 -11.65
C ALA A 177 -8.42 18.34 -10.31
N THR A 178 -8.86 17.08 -10.17
CA THR A 178 -9.51 16.61 -8.94
C THR A 178 -8.45 16.34 -7.88
N SER A 179 -8.59 16.98 -6.72
CA SER A 179 -7.75 16.67 -5.56
C SER A 179 -8.36 15.54 -4.74
N PHE A 180 -7.50 14.67 -4.20
CA PHE A 180 -7.89 13.50 -3.44
C PHE A 180 -7.22 13.51 -2.06
N THR A 181 -7.92 12.93 -1.09
CA THR A 181 -7.35 12.51 0.19
C THR A 181 -7.21 11.00 0.18
N TYR A 182 -6.07 10.49 0.63
CA TYR A 182 -5.72 9.08 0.57
C TYR A 182 -5.62 8.44 1.95
N ALA A 183 -5.94 7.16 2.02
CA ALA A 183 -5.67 6.31 3.17
C ALA A 183 -5.16 4.96 2.68
N ILE A 184 -4.21 4.39 3.42
CA ILE A 184 -3.66 3.07 3.11
C ILE A 184 -3.80 2.16 4.32
N ASP A 185 -3.99 0.87 4.07
CA ASP A 185 -4.01 -0.17 5.08
C ASP A 185 -3.29 -1.43 4.58
N VAL A 186 -2.79 -2.22 5.53
CA VAL A 186 -2.16 -3.51 5.27
C VAL A 186 -2.80 -4.51 6.23
N ALA A 187 -3.25 -5.64 5.70
CA ALA A 187 -3.93 -6.68 6.48
C ALA A 187 -3.25 -8.04 6.27
N ASN A 188 -2.87 -8.68 7.37
CA ASN A 188 -2.39 -10.06 7.35
C ASN A 188 -3.56 -11.03 7.14
N VAL A 189 -3.60 -11.72 5.99
CA VAL A 189 -4.70 -12.63 5.63
C VAL A 189 -4.87 -13.77 6.65
N ALA A 190 -3.75 -14.33 7.13
CA ALA A 190 -3.78 -15.40 8.12
C ALA A 190 -4.35 -14.91 9.47
N GLU A 191 -3.99 -13.70 9.87
CA GLU A 191 -4.46 -13.09 11.13
C GLU A 191 -5.95 -12.75 11.06
N VAL A 192 -6.40 -12.16 9.94
CA VAL A 192 -7.81 -11.86 9.68
C VAL A 192 -8.66 -13.13 9.81
N HIS A 193 -8.21 -14.24 9.21
CA HIS A 193 -8.90 -15.53 9.38
C HIS A 193 -8.86 -16.01 10.83
N ARG A 194 -7.71 -15.98 11.49
CA ARG A 194 -7.56 -16.42 12.88
C ARG A 194 -8.52 -15.68 13.81
N VAL A 195 -8.64 -14.36 13.66
CA VAL A 195 -9.55 -13.52 14.45
C VAL A 195 -11.00 -13.89 14.17
N ARG A 196 -11.39 -14.04 12.90
CA ARG A 196 -12.75 -14.48 12.52
C ARG A 196 -13.11 -15.82 13.14
N SER A 197 -12.21 -16.81 13.03
CA SER A 197 -12.43 -18.16 13.54
C SER A 197 -12.49 -18.20 15.06
N ARG A 198 -11.68 -17.38 15.75
CA ARG A 198 -11.67 -17.29 17.22
C ARG A 198 -12.84 -16.51 17.78
N PHE A 199 -13.32 -15.47 17.08
CA PHE A 199 -14.40 -14.60 17.54
C PHE A 199 -15.51 -14.47 16.49
N PRO A 200 -16.29 -15.53 16.22
CA PRO A 200 -17.31 -15.51 15.17
C PRO A 200 -18.35 -14.39 15.33
N HIS A 201 -18.74 -14.09 16.58
CA HIS A 201 -19.69 -13.03 16.92
C HIS A 201 -19.14 -11.61 16.65
N LEU A 202 -17.82 -11.41 16.80
CA LEU A 202 -17.16 -10.16 16.41
C LEU A 202 -16.98 -10.10 14.90
N GLY A 203 -16.66 -11.24 14.28
CA GLY A 203 -16.58 -11.39 12.82
C GLY A 203 -17.85 -10.89 12.13
N GLN A 204 -19.03 -11.24 12.64
CA GLN A 204 -20.30 -10.78 12.06
C GLN A 204 -20.53 -9.26 12.12
N ARG A 205 -19.94 -8.58 13.13
CA ARG A 205 -20.17 -7.14 13.37
C ARG A 205 -19.08 -6.26 12.77
N TRP A 206 -17.84 -6.72 12.79
CA TRP A 206 -16.67 -5.93 12.41
C TRP A 206 -16.15 -6.27 11.02
N MET A 207 -16.43 -7.47 10.54
CA MET A 207 -16.10 -7.88 9.20
C MET A 207 -17.40 -7.94 8.41
N PRO A 208 -17.43 -7.47 7.15
CA PRO A 208 -18.60 -7.67 6.33
C PRO A 208 -18.94 -9.15 6.30
N GLN A 209 -20.23 -9.47 6.35
CA GLN A 209 -20.72 -10.83 6.12
C GLN A 209 -20.50 -11.16 4.64
N CYS A 210 -19.24 -11.35 4.25
CA CYS A 210 -18.86 -11.83 2.94
C CYS A 210 -19.22 -13.32 2.89
N THR A 211 -20.50 -13.62 2.69
CA THR A 211 -20.91 -14.92 2.19
C THR A 211 -20.53 -14.95 0.72
N THR A 212 -19.39 -15.58 0.44
CA THR A 212 -18.94 -15.74 -0.93
C THR A 212 -19.81 -16.79 -1.60
N THR A 213 -20.66 -16.38 -2.55
CA THR A 213 -21.39 -17.28 -3.44
C THR A 213 -20.54 -17.69 -4.66
N ALA A 214 -19.22 -17.55 -4.55
CA ALA A 214 -18.28 -17.84 -5.63
C ALA A 214 -18.29 -19.34 -5.95
N SER A 215 -18.29 -19.68 -7.25
CA SER A 215 -18.10 -21.06 -7.67
C SER A 215 -16.68 -21.53 -7.35
N ALA A 216 -16.45 -22.85 -7.33
CA ALA A 216 -15.10 -23.41 -7.17
C ALA A 216 -14.14 -22.88 -8.25
N ASP A 217 -14.62 -22.72 -9.48
CA ASP A 217 -13.84 -22.15 -10.57
C ASP A 217 -13.50 -20.67 -10.35
N ASP A 218 -14.43 -19.88 -9.79
CA ASP A 218 -14.16 -18.48 -9.42
C ASP A 218 -13.11 -18.37 -8.32
N VAL A 219 -13.22 -19.25 -7.30
CA VAL A 219 -12.25 -19.37 -6.21
C VAL A 219 -10.86 -19.66 -6.76
N GLY A 220 -10.74 -20.68 -7.60
CA GLY A 220 -9.45 -21.08 -8.19
C GLY A 220 -8.85 -20.01 -9.08
N ARG A 221 -9.67 -19.34 -9.92
CA ARG A 221 -9.22 -18.19 -10.71
C ARG A 221 -8.74 -17.04 -9.84
N ALA A 222 -9.49 -16.69 -8.81
CA ALA A 222 -9.14 -15.59 -7.93
C ALA A 222 -7.83 -15.84 -7.17
N LEU A 223 -7.65 -17.04 -6.59
CA LEU A 223 -6.41 -17.39 -5.90
C LEU A 223 -5.22 -17.47 -6.85
N THR A 224 -5.43 -17.98 -8.07
CA THR A 224 -4.41 -17.93 -9.12
C THR A 224 -3.99 -16.47 -9.41
N CYS A 225 -4.95 -15.53 -9.44
CA CYS A 225 -4.64 -14.10 -9.59
C CYS A 225 -3.86 -13.52 -8.41
N VAL A 226 -4.15 -13.95 -7.16
CA VAL A 226 -3.40 -13.54 -5.95
C VAL A 226 -1.95 -14.07 -5.97
N GLN A 227 -1.77 -15.31 -6.41
CA GLN A 227 -0.46 -15.99 -6.43
C GLN A 227 0.46 -15.50 -7.56
N LYS A 228 -0.12 -15.20 -8.73
CA LYS A 228 0.61 -14.61 -9.84
C LYS A 228 1.01 -13.19 -9.47
N GLN A 229 2.30 -12.99 -9.19
CA GLN A 229 2.82 -11.63 -9.07
C GLN A 229 2.57 -10.94 -10.40
N HIS A 230 1.84 -9.83 -10.39
CA HIS A 230 1.83 -8.98 -11.55
C HIS A 230 3.27 -8.51 -11.80
N GLN A 231 3.77 -8.63 -13.04
CA GLN A 231 5.02 -8.01 -13.47
C GLN A 231 4.80 -6.49 -13.47
N GLU A 232 4.75 -5.88 -12.30
CA GLU A 232 4.74 -4.43 -12.20
C GLU A 232 6.11 -3.89 -12.63
N CYS A 233 6.12 -2.70 -13.23
CA CYS A 233 7.33 -1.89 -13.36
C CYS A 233 7.76 -1.42 -11.96
N VAL A 234 8.35 -2.32 -11.18
CA VAL A 234 8.81 -2.04 -9.83
C VAL A 234 10.22 -1.44 -9.91
N ALA A 235 10.36 -0.18 -9.53
CA ALA A 235 11.67 0.35 -9.19
C ALA A 235 12.06 -0.22 -7.82
N ALA A 236 12.79 -1.35 -7.81
CA ALA A 236 13.39 -1.86 -6.59
C ALA A 236 14.51 -0.90 -6.16
N VAL A 237 14.27 -0.11 -5.12
CA VAL A 237 15.26 0.86 -4.63
C VAL A 237 16.27 0.15 -3.74
N GLY A 238 17.50 0.01 -4.22
CA GLY A 238 18.66 -0.39 -3.41
C GLY A 238 18.84 -1.90 -3.19
N ALA A 239 18.31 -2.76 -4.06
CA ALA A 239 18.72 -4.17 -4.04
C ALA A 239 20.25 -4.26 -4.31
N PRO A 240 21.01 -5.06 -3.54
CA PRO A 240 22.43 -5.26 -3.80
C PRO A 240 22.64 -5.76 -5.23
N ARG A 241 23.48 -5.05 -5.98
CA ARG A 241 23.62 -5.17 -7.45
C ARG A 241 24.32 -6.47 -7.92
N ASP A 242 24.75 -7.33 -7.02
CA ASP A 242 25.71 -8.40 -7.34
C ASP A 242 25.07 -9.76 -7.68
N SER A 243 23.74 -9.86 -7.77
CA SER A 243 23.04 -11.10 -8.14
C SER A 243 22.65 -11.11 -9.63
N HIS A 244 23.62 -10.99 -10.53
CA HIS A 244 23.41 -10.92 -11.99
C HIS A 244 23.13 -12.28 -12.69
N GLY A 245 22.72 -13.32 -11.97
CA GLY A 245 22.39 -14.61 -12.58
C GLY A 245 21.40 -15.41 -11.75
N GLY A 246 20.10 -15.25 -11.99
CA GLY A 246 19.10 -16.10 -11.32
C GLY A 246 17.64 -15.62 -11.32
N GLU A 247 17.30 -14.51 -11.96
CA GLU A 247 15.97 -13.90 -11.86
C GLU A 247 14.83 -14.87 -12.25
N GLY A 248 15.03 -15.69 -13.29
CA GLY A 248 14.05 -16.71 -13.71
C GLY A 248 13.90 -17.90 -12.75
N ALA A 249 14.99 -18.33 -12.10
CA ALA A 249 14.94 -19.40 -11.09
C ALA A 249 14.27 -18.89 -9.81
N SER A 250 14.55 -17.64 -9.42
CA SER A 250 13.95 -16.98 -8.27
C SER A 250 12.44 -16.79 -8.42
N ALA A 251 11.97 -16.39 -9.60
CA ALA A 251 10.54 -16.20 -9.86
C ALA A 251 9.73 -17.52 -9.77
N ARG A 252 10.25 -18.61 -10.35
CA ARG A 252 9.61 -19.94 -10.24
C ARG A 252 9.61 -20.44 -8.79
N GLN A 253 10.72 -20.31 -8.08
CA GLN A 253 10.79 -20.67 -6.66
C GLN A 253 9.83 -19.84 -5.81
N ALA A 254 9.72 -18.53 -6.06
CA ALA A 254 8.76 -17.67 -5.38
C ALA A 254 7.32 -18.08 -5.68
N ALA A 255 6.98 -18.44 -6.91
CA ALA A 255 5.65 -18.95 -7.26
C ALA A 255 5.33 -20.24 -6.50
N CYS A 256 6.28 -21.19 -6.44
CA CYS A 256 6.09 -22.44 -5.67
C CYS A 256 5.87 -22.19 -4.17
N ARG A 257 6.51 -21.18 -3.58
CA ARG A 257 6.32 -20.83 -2.15
C ARG A 257 4.96 -20.21 -1.84
N ARG A 258 4.23 -19.75 -2.86
CA ARG A 258 2.89 -19.14 -2.72
C ARG A 258 1.78 -20.13 -3.02
N ASP A 259 2.14 -21.26 -3.61
CA ASP A 259 1.18 -22.29 -3.91
C ASP A 259 0.69 -22.95 -2.63
N GLU A 260 -0.63 -23.16 -2.55
CA GLU A 260 -1.30 -23.76 -1.41
C GLU A 260 -0.87 -23.22 -0.03
N TRP A 261 -0.45 -21.94 0.05
CA TRP A 261 0.13 -21.32 1.25
C TRP A 261 -0.71 -21.51 2.51
N TRP A 262 -2.04 -21.60 2.35
CA TRP A 262 -2.99 -21.81 3.43
C TRP A 262 -2.86 -23.16 4.13
N LYS A 263 -2.31 -24.17 3.45
CA LYS A 263 -2.07 -25.50 4.04
C LYS A 263 -0.92 -25.50 5.06
N HIS A 264 -0.09 -24.46 5.04
CA HIS A 264 1.10 -24.34 5.85
C HIS A 264 0.94 -23.40 7.06
N LEU A 265 -0.28 -22.90 7.29
CA LEU A 265 -0.60 -22.12 8.48
C LEU A 265 -0.59 -22.99 9.72
N ALA A 266 -0.38 -22.37 10.90
CA ALA A 266 -0.50 -23.07 12.19
C ALA A 266 -1.90 -23.67 12.40
N THR A 267 -2.92 -23.05 11.82
CA THR A 267 -4.27 -23.63 11.68
C THR A 267 -4.62 -23.60 10.19
N PRO A 268 -4.33 -24.68 9.45
CA PRO A 268 -4.56 -24.73 8.01
C PRO A 268 -6.03 -24.50 7.68
N TYR A 269 -6.28 -23.88 6.53
CA TYR A 269 -7.64 -23.79 6.01
C TYR A 269 -8.11 -25.17 5.52
N VAL A 270 -9.39 -25.47 5.74
CA VAL A 270 -9.98 -26.77 5.37
C VAL A 270 -10.13 -26.88 3.86
N THR A 271 -10.48 -25.78 3.20
CA THR A 271 -10.71 -25.74 1.76
C THR A 271 -10.04 -24.53 1.10
N GLU A 272 -9.88 -24.61 -0.22
CA GLU A 272 -9.47 -23.47 -1.04
C GLU A 272 -10.47 -22.30 -0.95
N ALA A 273 -11.76 -22.60 -0.81
CA ALA A 273 -12.81 -21.60 -0.61
C ALA A 273 -12.61 -20.79 0.68
N ASP A 274 -12.11 -21.42 1.75
CA ASP A 274 -11.77 -20.72 2.99
C ASP A 274 -10.56 -19.79 2.80
N ALA A 275 -9.58 -20.19 1.98
CA ALA A 275 -8.44 -19.36 1.62
C ALA A 275 -8.87 -18.12 0.85
N TYR A 276 -9.71 -18.32 -0.16
CA TYR A 276 -10.33 -17.25 -0.91
C TYR A 276 -11.12 -16.31 0.00
N ALA A 277 -11.99 -16.85 0.86
CA ALA A 277 -12.78 -16.05 1.79
C ALA A 277 -11.89 -15.24 2.75
N ALA A 278 -10.76 -15.78 3.21
CA ALA A 278 -9.81 -15.05 4.04
C ALA A 278 -9.21 -13.84 3.31
N VAL A 279 -8.83 -14.00 2.04
CA VAL A 279 -8.30 -12.89 1.22
C VAL A 279 -9.36 -11.82 0.99
N VAL A 280 -10.57 -12.22 0.60
CA VAL A 280 -11.73 -11.31 0.43
C VAL A 280 -11.94 -10.50 1.71
N LEU A 281 -11.96 -11.17 2.86
CA LEU A 281 -12.15 -10.50 4.13
C LEU A 281 -11.01 -9.54 4.48
N ALA A 282 -9.76 -9.88 4.17
CA ALA A 282 -8.63 -8.97 4.39
C ALA A 282 -8.74 -7.71 3.51
N GLN A 283 -9.21 -7.84 2.27
CA GLN A 283 -9.49 -6.69 1.39
C GLN A 283 -10.57 -5.78 1.97
N HIS A 284 -11.68 -6.36 2.44
CA HIS A 284 -12.75 -5.57 3.02
C HIS A 284 -12.36 -4.94 4.36
N TRP A 285 -11.59 -5.66 5.18
CA TRP A 285 -11.02 -5.13 6.41
C TRP A 285 -10.15 -3.90 6.11
N GLY A 286 -9.20 -4.02 5.20
CA GLY A 286 -8.33 -2.90 4.82
C GLY A 286 -9.12 -1.72 4.24
N ALA A 287 -10.13 -1.97 3.41
CA ALA A 287 -11.01 -0.93 2.88
C ALA A 287 -11.77 -0.19 3.99
N ARG A 288 -12.26 -0.92 4.99
CA ARG A 288 -12.93 -0.36 6.17
C ARG A 288 -11.98 0.52 6.99
N GLU A 289 -10.78 0.02 7.30
CA GLU A 289 -9.79 0.79 8.06
C GLU A 289 -9.35 2.04 7.30
N CYS A 290 -9.22 1.96 5.98
CA CYS A 290 -9.00 3.14 5.15
C CYS A 290 -10.15 4.15 5.24
N ALA A 291 -11.41 3.71 5.20
CA ALA A 291 -12.55 4.59 5.36
C ALA A 291 -12.59 5.27 6.74
N VAL A 292 -12.27 4.55 7.82
CA VAL A 292 -12.12 5.13 9.17
C VAL A 292 -11.03 6.21 9.17
N LYS A 293 -9.87 5.93 8.55
CA LYS A 293 -8.78 6.90 8.43
C LYS A 293 -9.20 8.17 7.66
N LEU A 294 -9.97 8.03 6.57
CA LEU A 294 -10.48 9.17 5.79
C LEU A 294 -11.51 10.01 6.57
N LEU A 295 -12.33 9.38 7.40
CA LEU A 295 -13.31 10.10 8.23
C LEU A 295 -12.66 10.91 9.36
N GLY A 296 -11.43 10.58 9.74
CA GLY A 296 -10.68 11.27 10.79
C GLY A 296 -11.30 11.13 12.18
N ILE A 297 -12.21 10.17 12.40
CA ILE A 297 -12.86 9.98 13.70
C ILE A 297 -12.17 8.82 14.44
N PRO A 298 -11.32 9.11 15.44
CA PRO A 298 -10.71 8.06 16.25
C PRO A 298 -11.79 7.28 17.01
N GLY A 299 -11.62 5.96 17.09
CA GLY A 299 -12.47 5.08 17.91
C GLY A 299 -13.87 4.79 17.36
N ARG A 300 -14.22 5.25 16.16
CA ARG A 300 -15.46 4.81 15.49
C ARG A 300 -15.23 3.58 14.61
N SER A 301 -16.17 2.64 14.70
CA SER A 301 -16.33 1.60 13.68
C SER A 301 -17.03 2.19 12.47
N PHE A 302 -16.48 1.97 11.28
CA PHE A 302 -17.17 2.23 10.02
C PHE A 302 -18.06 1.04 9.68
N ALA A 303 -19.37 1.29 9.52
CA ALA A 303 -20.34 0.27 9.14
C ALA A 303 -20.26 0.03 7.64
N TYR A 304 -19.81 -1.15 7.21
CA TYR A 304 -19.55 -1.42 5.80
C TYR A 304 -20.84 -1.40 4.94
N GLU A 305 -22.01 -1.55 5.56
CA GLU A 305 -23.34 -1.44 4.93
C GLU A 305 -23.60 -0.07 4.27
N CYS A 306 -22.85 0.96 4.67
CA CYS A 306 -22.96 2.28 4.05
C CYS A 306 -22.23 2.37 2.69
N VAL A 307 -21.34 1.44 2.38
CA VAL A 307 -20.60 1.39 1.11
C VAL A 307 -21.40 0.61 0.09
N ARG A 308 -21.81 1.26 -0.99
CA ARG A 308 -22.58 0.66 -2.07
C ARG A 308 -21.85 0.75 -3.39
N ALA A 309 -22.07 -0.24 -4.25
CA ALA A 309 -21.63 -0.21 -5.63
C ALA A 309 -22.18 1.06 -6.29
N LEU A 310 -21.30 1.84 -6.92
CA LEU A 310 -21.74 2.99 -7.70
C LEU A 310 -22.51 2.45 -8.92
N PRO A 311 -23.75 2.89 -9.19
CA PRO A 311 -24.46 2.47 -10.39
C PRO A 311 -23.68 2.93 -11.62
N PRO A 312 -23.72 2.17 -12.74
CA PRO A 312 -23.13 2.58 -14.00
C PRO A 312 -23.88 3.81 -14.52
N GLY A 313 -23.42 5.01 -14.14
CA GLY A 313 -24.00 6.29 -14.51
C GLY A 313 -22.91 7.20 -15.08
N GLY A 314 -23.24 7.94 -16.15
CA GLY A 314 -22.31 8.85 -16.82
C GLY A 314 -21.71 9.86 -15.84
N GLY A 315 -20.45 9.65 -15.48
CA GLY A 315 -19.73 10.42 -14.46
C GLY A 315 -18.25 10.43 -14.80
N GLY A 316 -17.52 11.45 -14.31
CA GLY A 316 -16.22 11.90 -14.81
C GLY A 316 -15.13 10.84 -14.98
N ALA A 317 -14.05 11.24 -15.65
CA ALA A 317 -12.92 10.42 -16.12
C ALA A 317 -12.54 9.20 -15.27
N VAL A 318 -12.45 9.37 -13.95
CA VAL A 318 -12.04 8.31 -13.01
C VAL A 318 -13.07 7.18 -12.93
N ILE A 319 -14.37 7.50 -13.02
CA ILE A 319 -15.45 6.50 -12.96
C ILE A 319 -15.37 5.57 -14.19
N MET A 320 -14.92 6.08 -15.34
CA MET A 320 -14.79 5.27 -16.55
C MET A 320 -13.69 4.19 -16.47
N GLU A 321 -12.68 4.38 -15.62
CA GLU A 321 -11.60 3.40 -15.41
C GLU A 321 -11.88 2.44 -14.24
N SER A 322 -12.91 2.72 -13.44
CA SER A 322 -13.21 1.96 -12.23
C SER A 322 -14.31 0.92 -12.43
N THR A 323 -14.16 -0.23 -11.77
CA THR A 323 -15.20 -1.25 -11.65
C THR A 323 -16.09 -0.93 -10.45
N PRO A 324 -17.41 -1.19 -10.50
CA PRO A 324 -18.24 -1.09 -9.31
C PRO A 324 -17.73 -1.99 -8.20
N PHE A 325 -17.63 -1.44 -6.99
CA PHE A 325 -17.29 -2.21 -5.81
C PHE A 325 -18.30 -3.35 -5.58
N THR A 326 -17.81 -4.53 -5.21
CA THR A 326 -18.67 -5.69 -4.89
C THR A 326 -18.25 -6.31 -3.55
N ALA A 327 -19.14 -7.09 -2.93
CA ALA A 327 -18.81 -7.89 -1.74
C ALA A 327 -17.99 -9.17 -2.05
N SER A 328 -17.69 -9.40 -3.34
CA SER A 328 -16.82 -10.46 -3.81
C SER A 328 -15.37 -9.97 -3.85
N PHE A 329 -14.45 -10.88 -4.13
CA PHE A 329 -13.04 -10.59 -4.26
C PHE A 329 -12.76 -9.38 -5.17
N LEU A 330 -11.99 -8.44 -4.61
CA LEU A 330 -11.44 -7.33 -5.35
C LEU A 330 -10.20 -7.84 -6.08
N VAL A 331 -10.26 -7.90 -7.40
CA VAL A 331 -9.15 -8.34 -8.23
C VAL A 331 -7.95 -7.40 -7.97
N PRO A 332 -6.76 -7.95 -7.67
CA PRO A 332 -5.55 -7.17 -7.47
C PRO A 332 -5.30 -6.25 -8.66
N HIS A 333 -4.76 -5.08 -8.38
CA HIS A 333 -4.44 -4.06 -9.37
C HIS A 333 -5.63 -3.56 -10.19
N THR A 334 -6.85 -3.71 -9.66
CA THR A 334 -8.07 -3.16 -10.25
C THR A 334 -8.59 -2.00 -9.42
N LEU A 335 -8.96 -0.91 -10.09
CA LEU A 335 -9.58 0.25 -9.45
C LEU A 335 -11.08 -0.02 -9.28
N TYR A 336 -11.56 0.09 -8.04
CA TYR A 336 -12.96 -0.03 -7.69
C TYR A 336 -13.55 1.31 -7.27
N SER A 337 -14.82 1.54 -7.53
CA SER A 337 -15.56 2.72 -7.08
C SER A 337 -16.78 2.33 -6.26
N ALA A 338 -17.01 3.06 -5.17
CA ALA A 338 -18.17 2.94 -4.32
C ALA A 338 -18.70 4.31 -3.90
N GLU A 339 -19.99 4.36 -3.55
CA GLU A 339 -20.62 5.50 -2.90
C GLU A 339 -20.84 5.18 -1.42
N VAL A 340 -20.61 6.18 -0.57
CA VAL A 340 -20.87 6.12 0.87
C VAL A 340 -22.20 6.80 1.14
N HIS A 341 -23.11 6.11 1.81
CA HIS A 341 -24.42 6.63 2.17
C HIS A 341 -24.55 6.88 3.69
N GLY A 342 -25.70 7.44 4.10
CA GLY A 342 -26.06 7.56 5.51
C GLY A 342 -25.25 8.59 6.30
N ALA A 343 -25.06 8.33 7.59
CA ALA A 343 -24.38 9.24 8.51
C ALA A 343 -22.88 9.39 8.18
N GLU A 344 -22.28 8.36 7.59
CA GLU A 344 -20.91 8.31 7.10
C GLU A 344 -20.71 9.27 5.94
N ALA A 345 -21.66 9.37 5.01
CA ALA A 345 -21.64 10.33 3.91
C ALA A 345 -21.60 11.79 4.41
N ALA A 346 -22.46 12.09 5.40
CA ALA A 346 -22.47 13.40 6.05
C ALA A 346 -21.15 13.68 6.80
N THR A 347 -20.49 12.63 7.30
CA THR A 347 -19.20 12.76 7.97
C THR A 347 -18.07 13.05 6.99
N LEU A 348 -18.01 12.36 5.85
CA LEU A 348 -17.10 12.70 4.75
C LEU A 348 -17.32 14.15 4.31
N ALA A 349 -18.57 14.56 4.14
CA ALA A 349 -18.90 15.94 3.78
C ALA A 349 -18.36 16.97 4.77
N ARG A 350 -18.44 16.69 6.09
CA ARG A 350 -17.86 17.56 7.13
C ARG A 350 -16.33 17.61 7.10
N GLN A 351 -15.68 16.57 6.59
CA GLN A 351 -14.23 16.57 6.34
C GLN A 351 -13.86 17.20 4.99
N GLY A 352 -14.83 17.80 4.29
CA GLY A 352 -14.60 18.36 2.96
C GLY A 352 -14.40 17.31 1.87
N LEU A 353 -14.91 16.09 2.06
CA LEU A 353 -14.79 15.00 1.09
C LEU A 353 -16.13 14.73 0.39
N HIS A 354 -16.06 14.33 -0.86
CA HIS A 354 -17.19 13.73 -1.56
C HIS A 354 -17.50 12.36 -0.94
N PRO A 355 -18.78 11.94 -0.92
CA PRO A 355 -19.18 10.62 -0.43
C PRO A 355 -18.85 9.51 -1.46
N LEU A 356 -17.71 9.62 -2.14
CA LEU A 356 -17.21 8.68 -3.12
C LEU A 356 -15.91 8.08 -2.59
N LEU A 357 -15.79 6.76 -2.71
CA LEU A 357 -14.59 6.02 -2.37
C LEU A 357 -14.09 5.31 -3.61
N TYR A 358 -12.80 5.50 -3.90
CA TYR A 358 -12.08 4.66 -4.83
C TYR A 358 -11.17 3.73 -4.04
N LEU A 359 -11.16 2.45 -4.41
CA LEU A 359 -10.43 1.39 -3.73
C LEU A 359 -9.49 0.72 -4.73
N TYR A 360 -8.24 0.54 -4.34
CA TYR A 360 -7.25 -0.18 -5.14
C TYR A 360 -6.52 -1.15 -4.21
N THR A 361 -6.45 -2.43 -4.58
CA THR A 361 -5.88 -3.47 -3.73
C THR A 361 -4.83 -4.29 -4.47
N TRP A 362 -3.88 -4.83 -3.74
CA TRP A 362 -2.95 -5.83 -4.24
C TRP A 362 -2.46 -6.72 -3.11
N THR A 363 -1.65 -7.73 -3.46
CA THR A 363 -1.12 -8.68 -2.48
C THR A 363 0.40 -8.60 -2.44
N GLU A 364 0.91 -8.47 -1.23
CA GLU A 364 2.32 -8.56 -0.91
C GLU A 364 2.62 -9.90 -0.26
N TRP A 365 3.69 -10.53 -0.71
CA TRP A 365 4.11 -11.83 -0.22
C TRP A 365 5.35 -11.69 0.66
N VAL A 366 5.29 -12.27 1.86
CA VAL A 366 6.37 -12.27 2.85
C VAL A 366 6.74 -13.70 3.23
N PRO A 367 8.03 -14.04 3.32
CA PRO A 367 8.45 -15.36 3.79
C PRO A 367 7.94 -15.65 5.22
N LEU A 368 7.17 -16.72 5.37
CA LEU A 368 6.85 -17.30 6.68
C LEU A 368 7.95 -18.24 7.14
N ASN A 369 8.49 -19.01 6.21
CA ASN A 369 9.62 -19.91 6.38
C ASN A 369 10.34 -20.09 5.03
N ASN A 370 11.30 -21.00 4.97
CA ASN A 370 12.09 -21.24 3.77
C ASN A 370 11.29 -21.80 2.58
N THR A 371 10.10 -22.32 2.82
CA THR A 371 9.28 -23.02 1.83
C THR A 371 7.97 -22.33 1.50
N VAL A 372 7.55 -21.34 2.29
CA VAL A 372 6.21 -20.74 2.18
C VAL A 372 6.28 -19.24 2.40
N ASP A 373 5.61 -18.51 1.50
CA ASP A 373 5.31 -17.10 1.66
C ASP A 373 3.84 -16.91 2.07
N LEU A 374 3.55 -15.92 2.90
CA LEU A 374 2.20 -15.54 3.29
C LEU A 374 1.74 -14.26 2.59
N PRO A 375 0.45 -14.19 2.21
CA PRO A 375 -0.11 -13.01 1.61
C PRO A 375 -0.52 -11.98 2.68
N TYR A 376 -0.17 -10.73 2.39
CA TYR A 376 -0.67 -9.53 3.02
C TYR A 376 -1.43 -8.75 1.97
N VAL A 377 -2.65 -8.34 2.29
CA VAL A 377 -3.42 -7.47 1.40
C VAL A 377 -3.08 -6.03 1.71
N VAL A 378 -2.70 -5.28 0.68
CA VAL A 378 -2.55 -3.82 0.78
C VAL A 378 -3.76 -3.19 0.12
N VAL A 379 -4.36 -2.22 0.81
CA VAL A 379 -5.53 -1.47 0.32
C VAL A 379 -5.20 0.01 0.33
N LEU A 380 -5.36 0.66 -0.80
CA LEU A 380 -5.45 2.11 -0.91
C LEU A 380 -6.93 2.49 -1.05
N ALA A 381 -7.38 3.44 -0.25
CA ALA A 381 -8.61 4.16 -0.51
C ALA A 381 -8.33 5.63 -0.76
N CYS A 382 -9.16 6.27 -1.59
CA CYS A 382 -9.17 7.71 -1.68
C CYS A 382 -10.56 8.28 -1.92
N ALA A 383 -10.77 9.50 -1.46
CA ALA A 383 -12.00 10.26 -1.66
C ALA A 383 -11.67 11.61 -2.32
N PRO A 384 -12.45 12.06 -3.32
CA PRO A 384 -12.30 13.40 -3.88
C PRO A 384 -12.56 14.46 -2.82
N CYS A 385 -11.76 15.52 -2.79
CA CYS A 385 -12.03 16.69 -1.97
C CYS A 385 -13.11 17.55 -2.62
N ARG A 386 -13.99 18.15 -1.82
CA ARG A 386 -14.98 19.15 -2.25
C ARG A 386 -14.27 20.46 -2.51
N SER A 387 -14.52 21.06 -3.66
CA SER A 387 -14.11 22.44 -3.95
C SER A 387 -14.70 23.37 -2.89
N GLY A 388 -13.84 24.12 -2.18
CA GLY A 388 -14.24 25.11 -1.18
C GLY A 388 -14.33 24.64 0.28
N ALA A 389 -13.97 23.40 0.61
CA ALA A 389 -13.96 22.93 1.99
C ALA A 389 -12.56 23.03 2.64
N ARG A 390 -12.30 24.12 3.38
CA ARG A 390 -11.48 24.12 4.59
C ARG A 390 -12.12 25.04 5.62
#